data_AF-A0A820ABP0-F1
#
_entry.id   AF-A0A820ABP0-F1
#
_cell.length_a   1.000
_cell.length_b   1.000
_cell.length_c   1.000
_cell.angle_alpha   90.00
_cell.angle_beta   90.00
_cell.angle_gamma   90.00
#
_symmetry.space_group_name_H-M   'P 1'
#
loop_
_entity.id
_entity.type
_entity.pdbx_description
1 polymer ?
#
loop_
_entity_poly.entity_id
_entity_poly.type
_entity_poly.pdbx_seq_one_letter_code
_entity_poly.pdbx_strand_id
1 'polypeptide(L)'
;SAFGENIETMTDATEIVCEAFIAALDAIINRTLLLIDQIPLFSRLPFWGKDIVDRGCEKALNFVERIIADRKQGRTKNMCQGADILDLLLQAVDCHGKHFTDEEIRQEAMVFVLAGHQSTGDLMAWIMYVLMTNPSVLCACQEEVDLLIIMFD
;
A
#
# COMPACT_ATOMS: atom_id res chain seq x y z
N SER A 1 9.00 19.86 -37.98
CA SER A 1 9.18 20.57 -36.70
C SER A 1 10.39 21.49 -36.82
N ALA A 2 10.40 22.65 -36.15
CA ALA A 2 11.41 23.72 -36.30
C ALA A 2 12.86 23.34 -35.87
N PHE A 3 13.10 22.08 -35.49
CA PHE A 3 14.41 21.57 -35.07
C PHE A 3 14.85 20.26 -35.73
N GLY A 4 14.22 19.83 -36.83
CA GLY A 4 14.86 18.87 -37.75
C GLY A 4 15.19 17.45 -37.26
N GLU A 5 14.81 17.05 -36.04
CA GLU A 5 14.98 15.66 -35.57
C GLU A 5 13.65 14.90 -35.47
N ASN A 6 13.74 13.59 -35.75
CA ASN A 6 12.61 12.66 -35.77
C ASN A 6 12.02 12.49 -34.36
N ILE A 7 10.69 12.55 -34.27
CA ILE A 7 9.96 12.49 -33.00
C ILE A 7 10.13 11.12 -32.29
N GLU A 8 10.53 10.09 -33.03
CA GLU A 8 10.82 8.75 -32.49
C GLU A 8 12.06 8.73 -31.57
N THR A 9 13.12 9.49 -31.86
CA THR A 9 14.31 9.58 -30.97
C THR A 9 14.03 10.39 -29.70
N MET A 10 13.00 11.24 -29.70
CA MET A 10 12.58 11.97 -28.50
C MET A 10 11.77 11.10 -27.53
N THR A 11 11.11 10.04 -28.02
CA THR A 11 10.27 9.17 -27.19
C THR A 11 11.15 8.28 -26.30
N ASP A 12 12.19 7.67 -26.87
CA ASP A 12 13.26 6.98 -26.12
C ASP A 12 13.94 7.92 -25.11
N ALA A 13 14.25 9.15 -25.52
CA ALA A 13 14.90 10.11 -24.63
C ALA A 13 14.00 10.51 -23.45
N THR A 14 12.69 10.68 -23.66
CA THR A 14 11.75 10.94 -22.57
C THR A 14 11.57 9.75 -21.65
N GLU A 15 11.54 8.53 -22.19
CA GLU A 15 11.40 7.30 -21.40
C GLU A 15 12.64 7.07 -20.53
N ILE A 16 13.84 7.21 -21.10
CA ILE A 16 15.11 7.11 -20.36
C ILE A 16 15.20 8.17 -19.25
N VAL A 17 14.78 9.41 -19.52
CA VAL A 17 14.79 10.47 -18.52
C VAL A 17 13.78 10.18 -17.41
N CYS A 18 12.59 9.68 -17.74
CA CYS A 18 11.58 9.31 -16.76
C CYS A 18 12.03 8.12 -15.90
N GLU A 19 12.57 7.06 -16.49
CA GLU A 19 13.11 5.91 -15.74
C GLU A 19 14.25 6.33 -14.81
N ALA A 20 15.21 7.10 -15.32
CA ALA A 20 16.33 7.58 -14.51
C ALA A 20 15.86 8.48 -13.37
N PHE A 21 14.84 9.30 -13.61
CA PHE A 21 14.27 10.19 -12.59
C PHE A 21 13.50 9.41 -11.52
N ILE A 22 12.68 8.43 -11.91
CA ILE A 22 11.95 7.56 -10.97
C ILE A 22 12.95 6.75 -10.13
N ALA A 23 13.95 6.12 -10.76
CA ALA A 23 14.97 5.36 -10.05
C ALA A 23 15.76 6.24 -9.06
N ALA A 24 16.04 7.50 -9.43
CA ALA A 24 16.69 8.46 -8.55
C ALA A 24 15.78 8.85 -7.37
N LEU A 25 14.48 9.11 -7.63
CA LEU A 25 13.52 9.43 -6.57
C LEU A 25 13.36 8.27 -5.58
N ASP A 26 13.20 7.03 -6.07
CA ASP A 26 13.11 5.85 -5.21
C ASP A 26 14.39 5.63 -4.40
N ALA A 27 15.56 5.80 -5.01
CA ALA A 27 16.83 5.69 -4.29
C ALA A 27 16.98 6.78 -3.22
N ILE A 28 16.55 8.01 -3.49
CA ILE A 28 16.58 9.12 -2.53
C ILE A 28 15.59 8.87 -1.38
N ILE A 29 14.37 8.45 -1.69
CA ILE A 29 13.33 8.15 -0.69
C ILE A 29 13.81 7.01 0.20
N ASN A 30 14.25 5.88 -0.37
CA ASN A 30 14.76 4.75 0.40
C ASN A 30 15.97 5.13 1.24
N ARG A 31 16.94 5.85 0.68
CA ARG A 31 18.14 6.27 1.42
C ARG A 31 17.81 7.26 2.54
N THR A 32 16.90 8.19 2.30
CA THR A 32 16.48 9.19 3.29
C THR A 32 15.67 8.53 4.42
N LEU A 33 14.72 7.65 4.10
CA LEU A 33 13.92 6.95 5.09
C LEU A 33 14.77 6.01 5.97
N LEU A 34 15.70 5.26 5.38
CA LEU A 34 16.59 4.36 6.13
C LEU A 34 17.58 5.12 7.03
N LEU A 35 18.00 6.33 6.65
CA LEU A 35 18.93 7.15 7.44
C LEU A 35 18.24 7.93 8.57
N ILE A 36 16.96 8.31 8.41
CA ILE A 36 16.19 9.02 9.44
C ILE A 36 15.98 8.14 10.67
N ASP A 37 15.82 6.83 10.49
CA ASP A 37 15.57 5.90 11.60
C ASP A 37 16.88 5.46 12.30
N GLN A 38 17.97 5.29 11.54
CA GLN A 38 19.25 4.83 12.10
C GLN A 38 20.06 5.92 12.82
N ILE A 39 19.80 7.20 12.56
CA ILE A 39 20.55 8.31 13.17
C ILE A 39 19.56 9.20 13.96
N PRO A 40 19.49 9.07 15.30
CA PRO A 40 18.53 9.78 16.17
C PRO A 40 18.62 11.31 16.11
N LEU A 41 19.70 11.86 15.54
CA LEU A 41 19.84 13.30 15.34
C LEU A 41 18.95 13.81 14.20
N PHE A 42 18.77 13.00 13.15
CA PHE A 42 17.96 13.39 12.00
C PHE A 42 16.45 13.37 12.30
N SER A 43 16.00 12.50 13.20
CA SER A 43 14.61 12.50 13.67
C SER A 43 14.23 13.74 14.50
N ARG A 44 15.20 14.56 14.93
CA ARG A 44 14.97 15.81 15.68
C ARG A 44 15.07 17.08 14.84
N LEU A 45 15.53 16.97 13.60
CA LEU A 45 15.69 18.11 12.70
C LEU A 45 14.39 18.35 11.91
N PRO A 46 13.98 19.61 11.68
CA PRO A 46 12.77 19.95 10.93
C PRO A 46 13.03 19.80 9.43
N PHE A 47 13.24 18.57 8.96
CA PHE A 47 13.27 18.27 7.54
C PHE A 47 11.90 18.56 6.92
N TRP A 48 11.90 19.12 5.72
CA TRP A 48 10.70 19.54 5.01
C TRP A 48 9.76 18.34 4.83
N GLY A 49 8.54 18.42 5.38
CA GLY A 49 7.54 17.35 5.30
C GLY A 49 7.58 16.30 6.41
N LYS A 50 8.51 16.38 7.38
CA LYS A 50 8.53 15.47 8.54
C LYS A 50 7.23 15.51 9.33
N ASP A 51 6.66 16.70 9.53
CA ASP A 51 5.39 16.90 10.22
C ASP A 51 4.20 16.25 9.47
N ILE A 52 4.31 16.09 8.16
CA ILE A 52 3.29 15.42 7.34
C ILE A 52 3.36 13.91 7.57
N VAL A 53 4.58 13.36 7.54
CA VAL A 53 4.82 11.93 7.81
C VAL A 53 4.42 11.57 9.24
N ASP A 54 4.89 12.33 10.23
CA ASP A 54 4.60 12.08 11.66
C ASP A 54 3.08 12.10 11.92
N ARG A 55 2.35 13.10 11.38
CA ARG A 55 0.88 13.16 11.50
C ARG A 55 0.17 12.03 10.74
N GLY A 56 0.71 11.59 9.61
CA GLY A 56 0.19 10.45 8.85
C GLY A 56 0.29 9.16 9.65
N CYS A 57 1.47 8.87 10.21
CA CYS A 57 1.71 7.73 11.09
C CYS A 57 0.81 7.75 12.33
N GLU A 58 0.68 8.90 12.99
CA GLU A 58 -0.18 9.05 14.17
C GLU A 58 -1.65 8.75 13.84
N LYS A 59 -2.17 9.25 12.71
CA LYS A 59 -3.53 8.96 12.27
C LYS A 59 -3.76 7.47 11.99
N ALA A 60 -2.81 6.83 11.31
CA ALA A 60 -2.89 5.40 11.01
C ALA A 60 -2.90 4.58 12.31
N LEU A 61 -1.97 4.87 13.23
CA LEU A 61 -1.89 4.19 14.53
C LEU A 61 -3.18 4.35 15.33
N ASN A 62 -3.69 5.58 15.46
CA ASN A 62 -4.95 5.86 16.16
C ASN A 62 -6.15 5.12 15.53
N PHE A 63 -6.16 4.98 14.21
CA PHE A 63 -7.21 4.23 13.51
C PHE A 63 -7.17 2.74 13.85
N VAL A 64 -5.99 2.12 13.81
CA VAL A 64 -5.79 0.70 14.17
C VAL A 64 -6.13 0.46 15.64
N GLU A 65 -5.65 1.32 16.55
CA GLU A 65 -5.96 1.24 17.99
C GLU A 65 -7.46 1.29 18.25
N ARG A 66 -8.19 2.17 17.55
CA ARG A 66 -9.65 2.23 17.65
C ARG A 66 -10.32 0.93 17.20
N ILE A 67 -9.90 0.33 16.09
CA ILE A 67 -10.46 -0.94 15.60
C ILE A 67 -10.23 -2.05 16.63
N ILE A 68 -9.01 -2.15 17.18
CA ILE A 68 -8.67 -3.14 18.21
C ILE A 68 -9.54 -2.94 19.46
N ALA A 69 -9.65 -1.70 19.94
CA ALA A 69 -10.46 -1.38 21.12
C ALA A 69 -11.95 -1.69 20.90
N ASP A 70 -12.49 -1.33 19.74
CA ASP A 70 -13.88 -1.60 19.38
C ASP A 70 -14.15 -3.12 19.30
N ARG A 71 -13.20 -3.90 18.75
CA ARG A 71 -13.29 -5.36 18.67
C ARG A 71 -13.25 -6.01 20.06
N LYS A 72 -12.29 -5.62 20.92
CA LYS A 72 -12.18 -6.12 22.30
C LYS A 72 -13.41 -5.83 23.15
N GLN A 73 -14.09 -4.71 22.90
CA GLN A 73 -15.31 -4.32 23.59
C GLN A 73 -16.58 -4.93 22.97
N GLY A 74 -16.45 -5.74 21.92
CA GLY A 74 -17.59 -6.34 21.22
C GLY A 74 -18.48 -5.34 20.48
N ARG A 75 -18.00 -4.10 20.26
CA ARG A 75 -18.72 -3.05 19.52
C ARG A 75 -18.71 -3.32 18.02
N THR A 76 -17.72 -4.06 17.54
CA THR A 76 -17.67 -4.58 16.17
C THR A 76 -17.61 -6.11 16.21
N LYS A 77 -18.26 -6.75 15.25
CA LYS A 77 -18.16 -8.19 15.02
C LYS A 77 -17.38 -8.42 13.73
N ASN A 78 -16.76 -9.58 13.60
CA ASN A 78 -16.18 -9.94 12.32
C ASN A 78 -17.29 -10.05 11.26
N MET A 79 -16.90 -9.88 10.00
CA MET A 79 -17.81 -9.91 8.87
C MET A 79 -17.81 -11.26 8.13
N CYS A 80 -17.03 -12.23 8.62
CA CYS A 80 -16.77 -13.50 7.96
C CYS A 80 -17.47 -14.66 8.70
N GLN A 81 -17.73 -15.78 8.02
CA GLN A 81 -18.11 -17.00 8.75
C GLN A 81 -16.85 -17.60 9.40
N GLY A 82 -16.53 -17.17 10.63
CA GLY A 82 -15.36 -17.63 11.38
C GLY A 82 -14.41 -16.49 11.77
N ALA A 83 -13.33 -16.79 12.52
CA ALA A 83 -12.38 -15.79 13.02
C ALA A 83 -11.66 -15.05 11.88
N ASP A 84 -11.64 -13.71 11.92
CA ASP A 84 -10.81 -12.90 11.02
C ASP A 84 -9.38 -12.74 11.54
N ILE A 85 -8.49 -12.10 10.76
CA ILE A 85 -7.07 -11.94 11.12
C ILE A 85 -6.90 -11.25 12.49
N LEU A 86 -7.75 -10.27 12.80
CA LEU A 86 -7.68 -9.58 14.10
C LEU A 86 -8.15 -10.50 15.23
N ASP A 87 -9.21 -11.29 15.01
CA ASP A 87 -9.64 -12.31 15.97
C ASP A 87 -8.53 -13.34 16.23
N LEU A 88 -7.83 -13.76 15.17
CA LEU A 88 -6.70 -14.68 15.26
C LEU A 88 -5.53 -14.07 16.05
N LEU A 89 -5.17 -12.80 15.80
CA LEU A 89 -4.14 -12.10 16.57
C LEU A 89 -4.51 -11.96 18.06
N LEU A 90 -5.76 -11.62 18.36
CA LEU A 90 -6.26 -11.50 19.73
C LEU A 90 -6.27 -12.84 20.49
N GLN A 91 -6.46 -13.95 19.76
CA GLN A 91 -6.48 -15.30 20.33
C GLN A 91 -5.11 -15.99 20.26
N ALA A 92 -4.15 -15.44 19.52
CA ALA A 92 -2.86 -16.08 19.29
C ALA A 92 -2.07 -16.24 20.59
N VAL A 93 -1.41 -17.38 20.70
CA VAL A 93 -0.60 -17.79 21.85
C VAL A 93 0.72 -18.35 21.32
N ASP A 94 1.84 -17.97 21.93
CA ASP A 94 3.15 -18.51 21.58
C ASP A 94 3.37 -19.94 22.11
N CYS A 95 4.53 -20.51 21.81
CA CYS A 95 4.93 -21.86 22.26
C CYS A 95 5.08 -21.99 23.78
N HIS A 96 5.07 -20.89 24.52
CA HIS A 96 5.16 -20.84 25.98
C HIS A 96 3.80 -20.55 26.64
N GLY A 97 2.72 -20.43 25.87
CA GLY A 97 1.39 -20.14 26.41
C GLY A 97 1.13 -18.64 26.62
N LYS A 98 1.98 -17.74 26.12
CA LYS A 98 1.84 -16.30 26.29
C LYS A 98 1.07 -15.68 25.12
N HIS A 99 0.11 -14.82 25.44
CA HIS A 99 -0.58 -13.98 24.45
C HIS A 99 0.28 -12.81 24.00
N PHE A 100 0.01 -12.32 22.79
CA PHE A 100 0.56 -11.05 22.33
C PHE A 100 0.12 -9.89 23.24
N THR A 101 1.04 -8.96 23.46
CA THR A 101 0.75 -7.69 24.12
C THR A 101 -0.04 -6.77 23.19
N ASP A 102 -0.75 -5.80 23.77
CA ASP A 102 -1.52 -4.81 22.98
C ASP A 102 -0.65 -4.05 21.98
N GLU A 103 0.61 -3.81 22.33
CA GLU A 103 1.58 -3.16 21.46
C GLU A 103 1.97 -4.04 20.28
N GLU A 104 2.25 -5.33 20.51
CA GLU A 104 2.57 -6.27 19.43
C GLU A 104 1.36 -6.49 18.50
N ILE A 105 0.14 -6.62 19.06
CA ILE A 105 -1.09 -6.75 18.27
C ILE A 105 -1.28 -5.51 17.38
N ARG A 106 -1.01 -4.31 17.92
CA ARG A 106 -1.09 -3.05 17.18
C ARG A 106 -0.08 -3.00 16.03
N GLN A 107 1.17 -3.41 16.29
CA GLN A 107 2.22 -3.45 15.28
C GLN A 107 1.88 -4.43 14.15
N GLU A 108 1.47 -5.65 14.47
CA GLU A 108 1.09 -6.65 13.47
C GLU A 108 -0.16 -6.21 12.67
N ALA A 109 -1.17 -5.67 13.34
CA ALA A 109 -2.35 -5.13 12.67
C ALA A 109 -2.00 -3.98 11.70
N MET A 110 -1.05 -3.12 12.07
CA MET A 110 -0.55 -2.06 11.19
C MET A 110 0.14 -2.63 9.94
N VAL A 111 0.95 -3.67 10.09
CA VAL A 111 1.63 -4.34 8.97
C VAL A 111 0.60 -4.89 7.98
N PHE A 112 -0.45 -5.57 8.47
CA PHE A 112 -1.50 -6.10 7.59
C PHE A 112 -2.24 -5.00 6.81
N VAL A 113 -2.58 -3.89 7.47
CA VAL A 113 -3.25 -2.75 6.82
C VAL A 113 -2.36 -2.13 5.74
N LEU A 114 -1.07 -1.93 6.04
CA LEU A 114 -0.15 -1.29 5.12
C LEU A 114 0.19 -2.18 3.92
N ALA A 115 0.47 -3.46 4.18
CA ALA A 115 0.87 -4.42 3.15
C ALA A 115 -0.21 -4.59 2.07
N GLY A 116 -1.50 -4.61 2.47
CA GLY A 116 -2.61 -4.82 1.54
C GLY A 116 -3.01 -3.55 0.77
N HIS A 117 -2.94 -2.38 1.38
CA HIS A 117 -3.54 -1.18 0.80
C HIS A 117 -2.70 -0.54 -0.31
N GLN A 118 -1.38 -0.40 -0.11
CA GLN A 118 -0.53 0.29 -1.08
C GLN A 118 -0.31 -0.57 -2.34
N SER A 119 0.11 -1.82 -2.16
CA SER A 119 0.44 -2.73 -3.27
C SER A 119 -0.74 -3.04 -4.18
N THR A 120 -1.92 -3.33 -3.60
CA THR A 120 -3.14 -3.63 -4.37
C THR A 120 -3.67 -2.40 -5.10
N GLY A 121 -3.57 -1.22 -4.47
CA GLY A 121 -3.97 0.04 -5.08
C GLY A 121 -3.12 0.38 -6.31
N ASP A 122 -1.79 0.27 -6.17
CA ASP A 122 -0.85 0.49 -7.27
C ASP A 122 -1.06 -0.53 -8.40
N LEU A 123 -1.23 -1.81 -8.06
CA LEU A 123 -1.54 -2.86 -9.03
C LEU A 123 -2.83 -2.56 -9.79
N MET A 124 -3.89 -2.15 -9.09
CA MET A 124 -5.18 -1.86 -9.72
C MET A 124 -5.10 -0.63 -10.63
N ALA A 125 -4.33 0.39 -10.24
CA ALA A 125 -4.06 1.54 -11.11
C ALA A 125 -3.35 1.10 -12.41
N TRP A 126 -2.36 0.21 -12.31
CA TRP A 126 -1.67 -0.36 -13.46
C TRP A 126 -2.58 -1.23 -14.33
N ILE A 127 -3.41 -2.09 -13.73
CA ILE A 127 -4.40 -2.89 -14.46
C ILE A 127 -5.31 -1.97 -15.27
N MET A 128 -5.86 -0.92 -14.65
CA MET A 128 -6.72 0.05 -15.33
C MET A 128 -5.98 0.74 -16.49
N TYR A 129 -4.74 1.17 -16.27
CA TYR A 129 -3.92 1.78 -17.31
C TYR A 129 -3.70 0.82 -18.50
N VAL A 130 -3.30 -0.42 -18.24
CA VAL A 130 -3.06 -1.44 -19.28
C VAL A 130 -4.33 -1.75 -20.06
N LEU A 131 -5.48 -1.89 -19.37
CA LEU A 131 -6.76 -2.15 -20.02
C LEU A 131 -7.20 -0.99 -20.92
N MET A 132 -7.09 0.26 -20.43
CA MET A 132 -7.47 1.45 -21.21
C MET A 132 -6.59 1.69 -22.43
N THR A 133 -5.31 1.28 -22.38
CA THR A 133 -4.36 1.41 -23.49
C THR A 133 -4.41 0.24 -24.47
N ASN A 134 -5.10 -0.86 -24.14
CA ASN A 134 -5.24 -2.06 -24.97
C ASN A 134 -6.72 -2.46 -25.15
N PRO A 135 -7.47 -1.79 -26.06
CA PRO A 135 -8.92 -2.01 -26.21
C PRO A 135 -9.33 -3.45 -26.53
N SER A 136 -8.50 -4.21 -27.25
CA SER A 136 -8.77 -5.62 -27.56
C SER A 136 -8.74 -6.51 -26.31
N VAL A 137 -7.82 -6.24 -25.37
CA VAL A 137 -7.71 -6.96 -24.10
C VAL A 137 -8.87 -6.59 -23.18
N LEU A 138 -9.24 -5.30 -23.15
CA LEU A 138 -10.41 -4.84 -22.40
C LEU A 138 -11.69 -5.51 -22.89
N CYS A 139 -11.91 -5.57 -24.21
CA CYS A 139 -13.07 -6.24 -24.80
C CYS A 139 -13.14 -7.72 -24.40
N ALA A 140 -12.02 -8.46 -24.51
CA ALA A 140 -11.97 -9.86 -24.12
C ALA A 140 -12.25 -10.06 -22.61
N CYS A 141 -11.73 -9.19 -21.75
CA CYS A 141 -11.96 -9.24 -20.31
C CYS A 141 -13.44 -8.95 -19.96
N GLN A 142 -14.07 -8.00 -20.65
CA GLN A 142 -15.50 -7.71 -20.52
C GLN A 142 -16.36 -8.90 -20.95
N GLU A 143 -16.06 -9.51 -22.10
CA GLU A 143 -16.75 -10.69 -22.58
C GLU A 143 -16.68 -11.85 -21.57
N GLU A 144 -15.53 -12.07 -20.93
CA GLU A 144 -15.38 -13.11 -19.90
C GLU A 144 -16.25 -12.84 -18.66
N VAL A 145 -16.28 -11.58 -18.19
CA VAL A 145 -17.12 -11.18 -17.06
C VAL A 145 -18.60 -11.33 -17.39
N ASP A 146 -19.02 -10.87 -18.58
CA ASP A 146 -20.40 -10.98 -19.04
C ASP A 146 -20.85 -12.44 -19.16
N LEU A 147 -20.00 -13.33 -19.66
CA LEU A 147 -20.27 -14.77 -19.73
C LEU A 147 -20.52 -15.38 -18.34
N LEU A 148 -19.71 -15.02 -17.34
CA LEU A 148 -19.88 -15.53 -15.97
C LEU A 148 -21.16 -14.99 -15.34
N ILE A 149 -21.45 -13.70 -15.48
CA ILE A 149 -22.66 -13.10 -14.90
C ILE A 149 -23.92 -13.74 -15.47
N ILE A 150 -23.97 -13.99 -16.78
CA ILE A 150 -25.12 -14.66 -17.44
C ILE A 150 -25.26 -16.12 -16.99
N MET A 151 -24.19 -16.79 -16.58
CA MET A 151 -24.25 -18.18 -16.07
C MET A 151 -24.81 -18.30 -14.65
N PHE A 152 -24.86 -17.22 -13.87
CA PHE A 152 -25.34 -17.21 -12.49
C PHE A 152 -26.78 -16.66 -12.32
N ASP A 153 -27.42 -16.21 -13.40
CA ASP A 153 -28.85 -15.90 -13.49
C ASP A 153 -29.66 -17.10 -14.05
#